data_AF-A0A0U1L0Y6-F1
#
_entry.id   AF-A0A0U1L0Y6-F1
#
_cell.length_a   1.000
_cell.length_b   1.000
_cell.length_c   1.000
_cell.angle_alpha   90.00
_cell.angle_beta   90.00
_cell.angle_gamma   90.00
#
_symmetry.space_group_name_H-M   'P 1'
#
loop_
_entity.id
_entity.type
_entity.pdbx_description
1 polymer ?
#
loop_
_entity_poly.entity_id
_entity_poly.type
_entity_poly.pdbx_seq_one_letter_code
_entity_poly.pdbx_strand_id
1 'polypeptide(L)'
;MKQLKDVTLQEMLEQANIKQREVASLLELHESTVSLKVSGKREISLHEAGIIAERLQTSTDQIKHAIDFAKCKVHKSDQPTLPRTG
;
A
#
# COMPACT_ATOMS: atom_id res chain seq x y z
N MET A 1 -10.97 18.37 8.26
CA MET A 1 -9.67 17.71 8.06
C MET A 1 -9.94 16.23 7.84
N LYS A 2 -9.76 15.70 6.62
CA LYS A 2 -9.90 14.25 6.37
C LYS A 2 -8.75 13.56 7.10
N GLN A 3 -9.04 12.88 8.21
CA GLN A 3 -8.06 12.05 8.90
C GLN A 3 -7.61 10.96 7.93
N LEU A 4 -6.33 10.96 7.57
CA LEU A 4 -5.72 9.83 6.86
C LEU A 4 -5.84 8.64 7.81
N LYS A 5 -6.58 7.61 7.41
CA LYS A 5 -6.67 6.40 8.23
C LYS A 5 -5.38 5.61 8.08
N ASP A 6 -4.86 5.09 9.18
CA ASP A 6 -3.78 4.10 9.24
C ASP A 6 -4.28 2.75 8.68
N VAL A 7 -4.53 2.72 7.37
CA VAL A 7 -5.00 1.54 6.64
C VAL A 7 -3.98 1.22 5.55
N THR A 8 -3.75 -0.07 5.37
CA THR A 8 -2.89 -0.53 4.27
C THR A 8 -3.62 -0.41 2.94
N LEU A 9 -2.85 -0.36 1.83
CA LEU A 9 -3.45 -0.34 0.51
C LEU A 9 -4.33 -1.58 0.26
N GLN A 10 -3.98 -2.71 0.88
CA GLN A 10 -4.75 -3.95 0.81
C GLN A 10 -6.13 -3.77 1.45
N GLU A 11 -6.19 -3.23 2.65
CA GLU A 11 -7.47 -2.97 3.34
C GLU A 11 -8.34 -1.98 2.59
N MET A 12 -7.75 -0.94 1.98
CA MET A 12 -8.51 -0.01 1.15
C MET A 12 -9.18 -0.72 -0.03
N LEU A 13 -8.46 -1.64 -0.68
CA LEU A 13 -8.99 -2.46 -1.76
C LEU A 13 -10.11 -3.39 -1.25
N GLU A 14 -9.90 -4.06 -0.11
CA GLU A 14 -10.92 -4.93 0.49
C GLU A 14 -12.19 -4.14 0.90
N GLN A 15 -12.03 -2.96 1.51
CA GLN A 15 -13.15 -2.09 1.89
C GLN A 15 -13.92 -1.56 0.68
N ALA A 16 -13.24 -1.29 -0.43
CA ALA A 16 -13.86 -0.91 -1.69
C ALA A 16 -14.39 -2.11 -2.49
N ASN A 17 -14.25 -3.34 -1.98
CA ASN A 17 -14.56 -4.59 -2.67
C ASN A 17 -13.80 -4.77 -4.01
N ILE A 18 -12.64 -4.12 -4.14
CA ILE A 18 -11.79 -4.19 -5.32
C ILE A 18 -10.80 -5.34 -5.14
N LYS A 19 -10.75 -6.25 -6.12
CA LYS A 19 -9.80 -7.36 -6.11
C LYS A 19 -8.44 -6.91 -6.66
N GLN A 20 -7.36 -7.49 -6.14
CA GLN A 20 -6.00 -7.25 -6.66
C GLN A 20 -5.90 -7.56 -8.16
N ARG A 21 -6.68 -8.54 -8.66
CA ARG A 21 -6.78 -8.88 -10.08
C ARG A 21 -7.33 -7.75 -10.95
N GLU A 22 -8.33 -7.00 -10.47
CA GLU A 22 -8.86 -5.82 -11.17
C GLU A 22 -7.79 -4.75 -11.27
N VAL A 23 -7.11 -4.48 -10.17
CA VAL A 23 -6.01 -3.51 -10.10
C VAL A 23 -4.85 -3.92 -11.01
N ALA A 24 -4.51 -5.21 -11.02
CA ALA A 24 -3.52 -5.79 -11.91
C ALA A 24 -3.90 -5.61 -13.39
N SER A 25 -5.17 -5.84 -13.74
CA SER A 25 -5.66 -5.61 -15.09
C SER A 25 -5.63 -4.13 -15.48
N LEU A 26 -5.93 -3.21 -14.54
CA LEU A 26 -5.92 -1.77 -14.76
C LEU A 26 -4.52 -1.19 -14.92
N LEU A 27 -3.56 -1.73 -14.17
CA LEU A 27 -2.16 -1.32 -14.24
C LEU A 27 -1.42 -2.04 -15.37
N GLU A 28 -2.06 -2.98 -16.07
CA GLU A 28 -1.44 -3.91 -17.01
C GLU A 28 -0.22 -4.63 -16.39
N LEU A 29 -0.32 -4.93 -15.10
CA LEU A 29 0.72 -5.57 -14.31
C LEU A 29 0.31 -6.98 -13.90
N HIS A 30 1.31 -7.80 -13.59
CA HIS A 30 1.09 -9.12 -13.02
C HIS A 30 0.53 -9.02 -11.60
N GLU A 31 -0.38 -9.91 -11.24
CA GLU A 31 -1.02 -9.96 -9.92
C GLU A 31 0.01 -10.03 -8.78
N SER A 32 1.08 -10.81 -8.97
CA SER A 32 2.21 -10.89 -8.04
C SER A 32 2.91 -9.54 -7.82
N THR A 33 3.07 -8.74 -8.88
CA THR A 33 3.68 -7.41 -8.81
C THR A 33 2.79 -6.43 -8.05
N VAL A 34 1.47 -6.49 -8.30
CA VAL A 34 0.49 -5.69 -7.54
C VAL A 34 0.48 -6.09 -6.09
N SER A 35 0.49 -7.39 -5.77
CA SER A 35 0.50 -7.88 -4.40
C SER A 35 1.76 -7.40 -3.62
N LEU A 36 2.92 -7.37 -4.27
CA LEU A 36 4.16 -6.82 -3.70
C LEU A 36 4.08 -5.31 -3.44
N LYS A 37 3.49 -4.54 -4.38
CA LYS A 37 3.29 -3.09 -4.24
C LYS A 37 2.28 -2.76 -3.14
N VAL A 38 1.15 -3.47 -3.13
CA VAL A 38 0.07 -3.34 -2.14
C VAL A 38 0.55 -3.69 -0.73
N SER A 39 1.43 -4.69 -0.60
CA SER A 39 2.07 -5.07 0.66
C SER A 39 3.18 -4.10 1.11
N GLY A 40 3.48 -3.04 0.36
CA GLY A 40 4.58 -2.11 0.66
C GLY A 40 5.98 -2.73 0.49
N LYS A 41 6.11 -3.91 -0.12
CA LYS A 41 7.40 -4.56 -0.41
C LYS A 41 8.10 -3.95 -1.62
N ARG A 42 7.37 -3.22 -2.47
CA ARG A 42 7.89 -2.58 -3.68
C ARG A 42 7.36 -1.17 -3.80
N GLU A 43 8.19 -0.26 -4.31
CA GLU A 43 7.76 1.11 -4.59
C GLU A 43 6.69 1.13 -5.69
N ILE A 44 5.77 2.09 -5.53
CA ILE A 44 4.73 2.38 -6.50
C ILE A 44 5.08 3.69 -7.20
N SER A 45 4.93 3.71 -8.52
CA SER A 45 5.15 4.92 -9.28
C SER A 45 3.97 5.88 -9.08
N LEU A 46 4.20 7.19 -9.23
CA LEU A 46 3.15 8.21 -9.19
C LEU A 46 1.99 7.90 -10.14
N HIS A 47 2.28 7.38 -11.33
CA HIS A 47 1.28 6.98 -12.31
C HIS A 47 0.39 5.85 -11.79
N GLU A 48 0.99 4.78 -11.27
CA GLU A 48 0.28 3.65 -10.68
C GLU A 48 -0.55 4.07 -9.46
N ALA A 49 0.02 4.92 -8.60
CA ALA A 49 -0.68 5.48 -7.47
C ALA A 49 -1.90 6.32 -7.91
N GLY A 50 -1.79 7.05 -9.02
CA GLY A 50 -2.89 7.82 -9.60
C GLY A 50 -4.04 6.93 -10.06
N ILE A 51 -3.75 5.85 -10.80
CA ILE A 51 -4.76 4.89 -11.26
C ILE A 51 -5.49 4.24 -10.07
N ILE A 52 -4.74 3.82 -9.06
CA ILE A 52 -5.32 3.20 -7.86
C ILE A 52 -6.13 4.23 -7.06
N ALA A 53 -5.62 5.47 -6.94
CA ALA A 53 -6.30 6.56 -6.26
C ALA A 53 -7.65 6.90 -6.92
N GLU A 54 -7.66 6.97 -8.26
CA GLU A 54 -8.89 7.23 -9.04
C GLU A 54 -9.92 6.12 -8.82
N ARG A 55 -9.47 4.86 -8.83
CA ARG A 55 -10.35 3.71 -8.58
C ARG A 55 -10.89 3.62 -7.17
N LEU A 56 -10.06 3.93 -6.18
CA LEU A 56 -10.46 3.99 -4.78
C LEU A 56 -11.17 5.32 -4.42
N GLN A 57 -11.40 6.20 -5.40
CA GLN A 57 -11.94 7.55 -5.21
C GLN A 57 -11.26 8.30 -4.06
N THR A 58 -9.94 8.14 -3.97
CA THR A 58 -9.11 8.69 -2.90
C THR A 58 -8.00 9.58 -3.46
N SER A 59 -7.28 10.26 -2.58
CA SER A 59 -6.14 11.08 -2.97
C SER A 59 -4.89 10.23 -3.11
N THR A 60 -4.02 10.59 -4.05
CA THR A 60 -2.69 9.98 -4.23
C THR A 60 -1.87 10.04 -2.93
N ASP A 61 -2.06 11.08 -2.13
CA ASP A 61 -1.48 11.21 -0.78
C ASP A 61 -1.89 10.08 0.16
N GLN A 62 -3.16 9.68 0.15
CA GLN A 62 -3.67 8.57 0.96
C GLN A 62 -3.06 7.23 0.49
N ILE A 63 -2.88 7.05 -0.82
CA ILE A 63 -2.19 5.88 -1.38
C ILE A 63 -0.74 5.84 -0.93
N LYS A 64 -0.02 6.97 -1.04
CA LYS A 64 1.38 7.06 -0.59
C LYS A 64 1.49 6.80 0.91
N HIS A 65 0.58 7.36 1.71
CA HIS A 65 0.52 7.13 3.16
C HIS A 65 0.26 5.66 3.49
N ALA A 66 -0.67 5.00 2.79
CA ALA A 66 -0.99 3.59 3.00
C ALA A 66 0.18 2.65 2.62
N ILE A 67 0.98 2.99 1.60
CA ILE A 67 2.20 2.26 1.24
C ILE A 67 3.32 2.53 2.24
N ASP A 68 3.48 3.77 2.68
CA ASP A 68 4.47 4.12 3.71
C ASP A 68 4.16 3.38 5.03
N PHE A 69 2.88 3.32 5.40
CA PHE A 69 2.39 2.56 6.53
C PHE A 69 2.66 1.05 6.35
N ALA A 70 2.40 0.49 5.16
CA ALA A 70 2.72 -0.90 4.85
C ALA A 70 4.23 -1.17 4.93
N LYS A 71 5.08 -0.28 4.38
CA LYS A 71 6.54 -0.33 4.52
C LYS A 71 6.98 -0.29 5.97
N CYS A 72 6.38 0.57 6.78
CA CYS A 72 6.68 0.71 8.21
C CYS A 72 6.29 -0.55 8.99
N LYS A 73 5.16 -1.18 8.64
CA LYS A 73 4.74 -2.46 9.23
C LYS A 73 5.67 -3.61 8.84
N VAL A 74 6.16 -3.65 7.60
CA VAL A 74 7.18 -4.63 7.16
C VAL A 74 8.51 -4.41 7.88
N HIS A 75 8.94 -3.17 8.10
CA HIS A 75 10.16 -2.87 8.86
C HIS A 75 10.01 -3.08 10.38
N LYS A 76 8.82 -2.93 10.95
CA LYS A 76 8.59 -3.28 12.37
C LYS A 76 8.62 -4.79 12.64
N SER A 77 8.56 -5.62 11.60
CA SER A 77 8.83 -7.07 11.71
C SER A 77 10.31 -7.42 11.55
N ASP A 78 11.18 -6.44 11.28
CA ASP A 78 12.64 -6.55 11.34
C ASP A 78 13.17 -5.53 12.37
N GLN A 79 12.67 -5.62 13.59
CA GLN A 79 13.39 -5.08 14.74
C GLN A 79 14.19 -6.23 15.34
N PRO A 80 15.50 -6.39 15.01
CA PRO A 80 16.37 -7.13 15.89
C PRO A 80 16.34 -6.41 17.24
N THR A 81 15.96 -7.17 18.26
CA THR A 81 16.19 -6.83 19.66
C THR A 81 17.62 -6.30 19.81
N LEU A 82 17.78 -5.04 20.15
CA LEU A 82 19.02 -4.56 20.75
C LEU A 82 18.89 -4.72 22.26
N PRO A 83 19.54 -5.70 22.92
CA PRO A 83 19.86 -5.53 24.32
C PRO A 83 21.00 -4.51 24.38
N ARG A 84 20.73 -3.28 24.80
CA ARG A 84 21.78 -2.46 25.40
C ARG A 84 21.69 -2.61 26.91
N THR A 85 22.33 -3.67 27.39
CA THR A 85 22.90 -3.69 28.72
C THR A 85 24.09 -2.73 28.70
N GLY A 86 24.03 -1.71 29.56
CA GLY A 86 25.14 -0.79 29.85
C GLY A 86 25.03 -0.40 31.31
#